data_AF-A0A931H361-F1
#
_entry.id   AF-A0A931H361-F1
#
_cell.length_a   1.000
_cell.length_b   1.000
_cell.length_c   1.000
_cell.angle_alpha   90.00
_cell.angle_beta   90.00
_cell.angle_gamma   90.00
#
_symmetry.space_group_name_H-M   'P 1'
#
loop_
_entity.id
_entity.type
_entity.pdbx_description
1 polymer ?
#
loop_
_entity_poly.entity_id
_entity_poly.type
_entity_poly.pdbx_seq_one_letter_code
_entity_poly.pdbx_strand_id
1 'polypeptide(L)'
;MIISLLLAAAGATLAPVDAHPWLTIIGDMSDPSVNTIQVNPAPLEPRSAAKTLQVRVSRSANRTSWDGVPYRSYDARVVFDCAQRTARYERIDYYQVPFWKGKPERTVSYVKGEPRMMQFREVEPNPNARIISAACAPAASVARE
;
A
#
# COMPACT_ATOMS: atom_id res chain seq x y z
N MET A 1 -7.78 -10.10 -63.72
CA MET A 1 -8.40 -10.58 -62.46
C MET A 1 -7.95 -9.64 -61.36
N ILE A 2 -8.92 -8.92 -60.77
CA ILE A 2 -8.76 -7.99 -59.64
C ILE A 2 -8.78 -8.84 -58.37
N ILE A 3 -7.79 -8.73 -57.48
CA ILE A 3 -8.00 -9.02 -56.05
C ILE A 3 -7.27 -7.96 -55.24
N SER A 4 -8.09 -7.12 -54.63
CA SER A 4 -7.74 -6.02 -53.75
C SER A 4 -7.43 -6.51 -52.32
N LEU A 5 -6.62 -5.70 -51.64
CA LEU A 5 -6.78 -5.27 -50.24
C LEU A 5 -6.59 -6.29 -49.11
N LEU A 6 -5.65 -5.98 -48.21
CA LEU A 6 -5.92 -5.71 -46.79
C LEU A 6 -4.63 -5.24 -46.11
N LEU A 7 -4.44 -3.91 -46.07
CA LEU A 7 -3.42 -3.28 -45.24
C LEU A 7 -3.99 -3.21 -43.81
N ALA A 8 -3.56 -4.13 -42.95
CA ALA A 8 -3.96 -4.15 -41.55
C ALA A 8 -3.33 -2.96 -40.82
N ALA A 9 -4.14 -1.98 -40.45
CA ALA A 9 -3.73 -0.88 -39.58
C ALA A 9 -3.41 -1.44 -38.19
N ALA A 10 -2.14 -1.38 -37.79
CA ALA A 10 -1.70 -1.68 -36.44
C ALA A 10 -2.21 -0.59 -35.49
N GLY A 11 -3.38 -0.82 -34.88
CA GLY A 11 -3.87 0.00 -33.78
C GLY A 11 -2.97 -0.20 -32.57
N ALA A 12 -2.12 0.78 -32.28
CA ALA A 12 -1.41 0.84 -31.00
C ALA A 12 -2.45 1.05 -29.88
N THR A 13 -2.79 -0.02 -29.18
CA THR A 13 -3.55 0.06 -27.94
C THR A 13 -2.65 0.70 -26.88
N LEU A 14 -2.87 1.99 -26.62
CA LEU A 14 -2.34 2.63 -25.42
C LEU A 14 -2.99 1.93 -24.22
N ALA A 15 -2.24 1.04 -23.56
CA ALA A 15 -2.67 0.48 -22.28
C ALA A 15 -2.87 1.64 -21.30
N PRO A 16 -3.94 1.65 -20.50
CA PRO A 16 -4.07 2.61 -19.42
C PRO A 16 -2.86 2.43 -18.50
N VAL A 17 -2.07 3.50 -18.31
CA VAL A 17 -1.15 3.58 -17.17
C VAL A 17 -2.02 3.48 -15.93
N ASP A 18 -1.93 2.36 -15.21
CA ASP A 18 -2.54 2.20 -13.90
C ASP A 18 -1.98 3.33 -13.01
N ALA A 19 -2.80 4.35 -12.76
CA ALA A 19 -2.41 5.58 -12.08
C ALA A 19 -2.29 5.40 -10.55
N HIS A 20 -1.79 4.26 -10.09
CA HIS A 20 -1.60 3.99 -8.65
C HIS A 20 -0.21 3.40 -8.38
N PRO A 21 0.84 4.23 -8.43
CA PRO A 21 2.21 3.78 -8.26
C PRO A 21 2.49 3.63 -6.77
N TRP A 22 2.52 2.38 -6.30
CA TRP A 22 3.03 2.06 -4.98
C TRP A 22 4.41 2.68 -4.78
N LEU A 23 4.56 3.54 -3.78
CA LEU A 23 5.82 4.18 -3.44
C LEU A 23 6.61 3.25 -2.51
N THR A 24 7.78 2.80 -2.94
CA THR A 24 8.71 2.08 -2.07
C THR A 24 9.33 3.02 -1.06
N ILE A 25 8.97 2.83 0.21
CA ILE A 25 9.48 3.63 1.31
C ILE A 25 10.81 3.05 1.80
N ILE A 26 10.87 1.72 1.93
CA ILE A 26 12.12 0.95 2.14
C ILE A 26 12.02 -0.38 1.41
N GLY A 27 13.19 -1.01 1.25
CA GLY A 27 13.34 -2.38 0.81
C GLY A 27 13.56 -2.53 -0.68
N ASP A 28 13.56 -3.78 -1.11
CA ASP A 28 13.78 -4.20 -2.49
C ASP A 28 12.65 -5.17 -2.87
N MET A 29 12.06 -4.98 -4.05
CA MET A 29 10.98 -5.83 -4.56
C MET A 29 11.50 -7.10 -5.25
N SER A 30 12.81 -7.20 -5.44
CA SER A 30 13.49 -8.37 -6.01
C SER A 30 14.10 -9.28 -4.93
N ASP A 31 14.29 -8.79 -3.69
CA ASP A 31 14.90 -9.53 -2.59
C ASP A 31 13.89 -9.84 -1.45
N PRO A 32 13.38 -11.07 -1.33
CA PRO A 32 12.43 -11.45 -0.27
C PRO A 32 13.06 -11.59 1.12
N SER A 33 14.38 -11.42 1.24
CA SER A 33 15.11 -11.49 2.51
C SER A 33 15.17 -10.16 3.25
N VAL A 34 14.76 -9.05 2.63
CA VAL A 34 14.68 -7.73 3.28
C VAL A 34 13.24 -7.33 3.60
N ASN A 35 13.07 -6.42 4.56
CA ASN A 35 11.76 -5.80 4.80
C ASN A 35 11.47 -4.79 3.69
N THR A 36 10.29 -4.89 3.08
CA THR A 36 9.84 -3.96 2.04
C THR A 36 8.53 -3.35 2.45
N ILE A 37 8.46 -2.01 2.50
CA ILE A 37 7.26 -1.25 2.87
C ILE A 37 6.92 -0.33 1.72
N GLN A 38 5.68 -0.42 1.25
CA GLN A 38 5.17 0.44 0.21
C GLN A 38 3.86 1.11 0.64
N VAL A 39 3.66 2.33 0.16
CA VAL A 39 2.45 3.13 0.43
C VAL A 39 1.81 3.48 -0.91
N ASN A 40 0.50 3.30 -1.01
CA ASN A 40 -0.28 3.87 -2.11
C ASN A 40 -0.69 5.30 -1.71
N PRO A 41 -0.20 6.34 -2.41
CA PRO A 41 -0.49 7.73 -2.04
C PRO A 41 -1.92 8.16 -2.43
N ALA A 42 -2.65 7.35 -3.21
CA ALA A 42 -4.03 7.65 -3.56
C ALA A 42 -4.97 7.34 -2.38
N PRO A 43 -5.73 8.34 -1.87
CA PRO A 43 -6.67 8.12 -0.80
C PRO A 43 -7.83 7.23 -1.26
N LEU A 44 -8.23 6.29 -0.41
CA LEU A 44 -9.44 5.49 -0.63
C LEU A 44 -10.72 6.33 -0.51
N GLU A 45 -10.68 7.38 0.32
CA GLU A 45 -11.77 8.32 0.54
C GLU A 45 -11.25 9.76 0.40
N PRO A 46 -11.20 10.34 -0.82
CA PRO A 46 -10.57 11.64 -1.04
C PRO A 46 -11.25 12.83 -0.35
N ARG A 47 -12.48 12.65 0.16
CA ARG A 47 -13.32 13.70 0.74
C ARG A 47 -13.55 13.56 2.25
N SER A 48 -12.99 12.55 2.90
CA SER A 48 -13.08 12.40 4.35
C SER A 48 -12.06 13.27 5.08
N ALA A 49 -12.40 13.71 6.30
CA ALA A 49 -11.48 14.45 7.16
C ALA A 49 -10.27 13.60 7.59
N ALA A 50 -10.45 12.28 7.69
CA ALA A 50 -9.38 11.32 7.90
C ALA A 50 -8.81 10.87 6.55
N LYS A 51 -7.49 10.84 6.40
CA LYS A 51 -6.85 10.30 5.19
C LYS A 51 -6.69 8.79 5.36
N THR A 52 -7.42 8.01 4.58
CA THR A 52 -7.26 6.54 4.52
C THR A 52 -6.42 6.16 3.31
N LEU A 53 -5.25 5.58 3.55
CA LEU A 53 -4.32 5.11 2.52
C LEU A 53 -4.12 3.60 2.61
N GLN A 54 -3.58 2.99 1.55
CA GLN A 54 -3.12 1.61 1.60
C GLN A 54 -1.62 1.55 1.93
N VAL A 55 -1.26 0.61 2.79
CA VAL A 55 0.13 0.32 3.16
C VAL A 55 0.32 -1.18 3.08
N ARG A 56 1.32 -1.62 2.30
CA ARG A 56 1.69 -3.03 2.21
C ARG A 56 3.11 -3.27 2.67
N VAL A 57 3.32 -4.40 3.33
CA VAL A 57 4.58 -4.75 3.99
C VAL A 57 4.93 -6.21 3.72
N SER A 58 6.16 -6.44 3.30
CA SER A 58 6.78 -7.75 3.15
C SER A 58 7.87 -7.84 4.19
N ARG A 59 7.89 -8.94 4.94
CA ARG A 59 8.84 -9.15 6.01
C ARG A 59 10.02 -9.99 5.53
N SER A 60 11.20 -9.71 6.07
CA SER A 60 12.38 -10.55 5.89
C SER A 60 12.22 -11.98 6.43
N ALA A 61 11.35 -12.16 7.43
CA ALA A 61 11.06 -13.44 8.07
C ALA A 61 9.57 -13.56 8.44
N ASN A 62 9.11 -14.78 8.71
CA ASN A 62 7.74 -15.04 9.16
C ASN A 62 7.49 -14.38 10.52
N ARG A 63 6.26 -13.90 10.74
CA ARG A 63 5.82 -13.27 11.98
C ARG A 63 4.42 -13.71 12.36
N THR A 64 4.03 -13.38 13.59
CA THR A 64 2.67 -13.56 14.10
C THR A 64 2.11 -12.19 14.47
N SER A 65 0.86 -11.92 14.08
CA SER A 65 0.16 -10.68 14.43
C SER A 65 -0.25 -10.64 15.91
N TRP A 66 -0.76 -9.48 16.36
CA TRP A 66 -1.33 -9.34 17.71
C TRP A 66 -2.46 -10.33 18.01
N ASP A 67 -3.15 -10.79 16.97
CA ASP A 67 -4.31 -11.68 17.08
C ASP A 67 -3.96 -13.12 16.70
N GLY A 68 -2.66 -13.48 16.73
CA GLY A 68 -2.20 -14.84 16.53
C GLY A 68 -2.14 -15.30 15.06
N VAL A 69 -2.30 -14.40 14.09
CA VAL A 69 -2.28 -14.75 12.66
C VAL A 69 -0.83 -14.84 12.17
N PRO A 70 -0.33 -16.01 11.72
CA PRO A 70 0.98 -16.09 11.08
C PRO A 70 0.95 -15.37 9.72
N TYR A 71 2.02 -14.69 9.36
CA TYR A 71 2.16 -13.98 8.08
C TYR A 71 3.62 -13.79 7.68
N ARG A 72 3.85 -13.61 6.37
CA ARG A 72 5.13 -13.18 5.77
C ARG A 72 5.00 -11.83 5.06
N SER A 73 3.79 -11.46 4.67
CA SER A 73 3.48 -10.11 4.18
C SER A 73 2.03 -9.75 4.48
N TYR A 74 1.69 -8.46 4.37
CA TYR A 74 0.33 -7.97 4.51
C TYR A 74 0.06 -6.75 3.62
N ASP A 75 -1.20 -6.55 3.26
CA ASP A 75 -1.75 -5.29 2.73
C ASP A 75 -2.77 -4.75 3.73
N ALA A 76 -2.76 -3.45 3.98
CA ALA A 76 -3.54 -2.82 5.02
C ALA A 76 -4.19 -1.52 4.57
N ARG A 77 -5.43 -1.31 5.04
CA ARG A 77 -6.06 0.01 5.06
C ARG A 77 -5.68 0.72 6.35
N VAL A 78 -5.09 1.89 6.22
CA VAL A 78 -4.57 2.67 7.34
C VAL A 78 -5.23 4.03 7.37
N VAL A 79 -5.79 4.38 8.52
CA VAL A 79 -6.40 5.68 8.79
C VAL A 79 -5.34 6.56 9.46
N PHE A 80 -5.06 7.71 8.87
CA PHE A 80 -4.16 8.72 9.39
C PHE A 80 -4.95 9.84 10.09
N ASP A 81 -4.70 10.03 11.38
CA ASP A 81 -5.17 11.16 12.16
C ASP A 81 -4.08 12.24 12.18
N CYS A 82 -4.26 13.27 11.37
CA CYS A 82 -3.29 14.35 11.22
C CYS A 82 -3.33 15.38 12.35
N ALA A 83 -4.42 15.44 13.13
CA ALA A 83 -4.49 16.29 14.32
C ALA A 83 -3.63 15.70 15.44
N GLN A 84 -3.74 14.38 15.65
CA GLN A 84 -2.97 13.66 16.67
C GLN A 84 -1.60 13.18 16.17
N ARG A 85 -1.32 13.28 14.87
CA ARG A 85 -0.13 12.71 14.21
C ARG A 85 0.03 11.22 14.48
N THR A 86 -1.06 10.48 14.35
CA THR A 86 -1.08 9.03 14.52
C THR A 86 -1.64 8.32 13.30
N ALA A 87 -1.40 7.01 13.22
CA ALA A 87 -1.99 6.15 12.20
C ALA A 87 -2.43 4.84 12.83
N ARG A 88 -3.58 4.32 12.41
CA ARG A 88 -4.14 3.05 12.89
C ARG A 88 -4.59 2.17 11.73
N TYR A 89 -4.47 0.86 11.91
CA TYR A 89 -5.03 -0.11 10.98
C TYR A 89 -6.54 -0.13 11.08
N GLU A 90 -7.21 -0.11 9.95
CA GLU A 90 -8.64 -0.37 9.82
C GLU A 90 -8.89 -1.83 9.43
N ARG A 91 -8.09 -2.33 8.50
CA ARG A 91 -8.16 -3.70 7.99
C ARG A 91 -6.79 -4.16 7.54
N ILE A 92 -6.49 -5.44 7.75
CA ILE A 92 -5.29 -6.08 7.25
C ILE A 92 -5.65 -7.40 6.55
N ASP A 93 -5.12 -7.58 5.35
CA ASP A 93 -5.10 -8.83 4.61
C ASP A 93 -3.69 -9.46 4.74
N TYR A 94 -3.61 -10.62 5.39
CA TYR A 94 -2.36 -11.32 5.71
C TYR A 94 -2.06 -12.44 4.71
N TYR A 95 -0.79 -12.57 4.32
CA TYR A 95 -0.31 -13.56 3.35
C TYR A 95 0.84 -14.37 3.95
N GLN A 96 0.93 -15.66 3.62
CA GLN A 96 2.01 -16.56 4.10
C GLN A 96 3.31 -16.46 3.28
N VAL A 97 3.29 -15.71 2.17
CA VAL A 97 4.43 -15.55 1.25
C VAL A 97 4.91 -14.10 1.23
N PRO A 98 6.17 -13.83 0.85
CA PRO A 98 6.64 -12.46 0.67
C PRO A 98 5.89 -11.77 -0.47
N PHE A 99 5.89 -10.44 -0.45
CA PHE A 99 5.36 -9.59 -1.52
C PHE A 99 3.90 -9.86 -1.88
N TRP A 100 3.05 -10.14 -0.87
CA TRP A 100 1.58 -10.10 -0.96
C TRP A 100 1.03 -10.85 -2.18
N LYS A 101 1.63 -12.01 -2.50
CA LYS A 101 1.27 -12.82 -3.67
C LYS A 101 0.08 -13.73 -3.35
N GLY A 102 -0.79 -13.91 -4.34
CA GLY A 102 -1.93 -14.83 -4.26
C GLY A 102 -3.09 -14.27 -3.45
N LYS A 103 -3.90 -15.17 -2.88
CA LYS A 103 -5.03 -14.82 -2.01
C LYS A 103 -4.54 -14.64 -0.57
N PRO A 104 -5.05 -13.66 0.19
CA PRO A 104 -4.76 -13.59 1.62
C PRO A 104 -5.28 -14.83 2.34
N GLU A 105 -4.47 -15.33 3.26
CA GLU A 105 -4.83 -16.43 4.17
C GLU A 105 -5.91 -15.97 5.16
N ARG A 106 -5.79 -14.72 5.63
CA ARG A 106 -6.70 -14.15 6.61
C ARG A 106 -6.89 -12.66 6.37
N THR A 107 -8.13 -12.22 6.50
CA THR A 107 -8.51 -10.81 6.57
C THR A 107 -8.98 -10.52 7.99
N VAL A 108 -8.49 -9.43 8.59
CA VAL A 108 -8.92 -8.96 9.91
C VAL A 108 -9.36 -7.51 9.82
N SER A 109 -10.50 -7.18 10.44
CA SER A 109 -11.02 -5.81 10.58
C SER A 109 -10.83 -5.33 12.01
N TYR A 110 -10.35 -4.10 12.15
CA TYR A 110 -10.08 -3.39 13.40
C TYR A 110 -10.96 -2.14 13.55
N VAL A 111 -12.07 -2.06 12.79
CA VAL A 111 -13.04 -0.95 12.89
C VAL A 111 -13.72 -0.90 14.27
N LYS A 112 -13.83 -2.06 14.93
CA LYS A 112 -14.41 -2.21 16.27
C LYS A 112 -13.36 -2.71 17.25
N GLY A 113 -13.46 -2.30 18.51
CA GLY A 113 -12.55 -2.71 19.58
C GLY A 113 -11.34 -1.79 19.73
N GLU A 114 -10.30 -2.29 20.40
CA GLU A 114 -9.08 -1.53 20.69
C GLU A 114 -8.30 -1.22 19.39
N PRO A 115 -7.98 0.06 19.11
CA PRO A 115 -7.24 0.43 17.91
C PRO A 115 -5.86 -0.24 17.82
N ARG A 116 -5.54 -0.80 16.65
CA ARG A 116 -4.18 -1.27 16.33
C ARG A 116 -3.39 -0.17 15.66
N MET A 117 -2.47 0.47 16.39
CA MET A 117 -1.64 1.54 15.83
C MET A 117 -0.69 1.00 14.77
N MET A 118 -0.46 1.78 13.70
CA MET A 118 0.50 1.44 12.66
C MET A 118 1.90 1.41 13.27
N GLN A 119 2.55 0.25 13.19
CA GLN A 119 3.90 0.04 13.71
C GLN A 119 4.68 -0.89 12.79
N PHE A 120 5.95 -0.55 12.53
CA PHE A 120 6.88 -1.40 11.79
C PHE A 120 7.94 -1.95 12.74
N ARG A 121 7.54 -2.89 13.61
CA ARG A 121 8.46 -3.50 14.61
C ARG A 121 9.62 -4.21 13.91
N GLU A 122 10.83 -4.08 14.44
CA GLU A 122 12.07 -4.69 13.89
C GLU A 122 12.34 -4.31 12.43
N VAL A 123 12.17 -3.03 12.13
CA VAL A 123 12.49 -2.42 10.84
C VAL A 123 13.36 -1.20 11.12
N GLU A 124 14.56 -1.18 10.56
CA GLU A 124 15.55 -0.12 10.77
C GLU A 124 16.12 0.36 9.42
N PRO A 125 16.16 1.68 9.16
CA PRO A 125 15.53 2.74 9.94
C PRO A 125 13.99 2.63 9.89
N ASN A 126 13.31 2.93 11.00
CA ASN A 126 11.86 2.79 11.09
C ASN A 126 11.14 3.92 10.33
N PRO A 127 10.35 3.63 9.28
CA PRO A 127 9.76 4.68 8.45
C PRO A 127 8.43 5.24 8.99
N ASN A 128 7.99 4.83 10.18
CA ASN A 128 6.65 5.16 10.68
C ASN A 128 6.38 6.66 10.76
N ALA A 129 7.25 7.40 11.46
CA ALA A 129 7.07 8.84 11.65
C ALA A 129 7.07 9.59 10.31
N ARG A 130 8.00 9.27 9.40
CA ARG A 130 8.06 9.93 8.08
C ARG A 130 6.83 9.63 7.22
N ILE A 131 6.28 8.42 7.28
CA ILE A 131 5.05 8.08 6.53
C ILE A 131 3.88 8.90 7.08
N ILE A 132 3.73 9.02 8.41
CA ILE A 132 2.69 9.85 9.03
C ILE A 132 2.87 11.31 8.62
N SER A 133 4.09 11.85 8.70
CA SER A 133 4.38 13.22 8.28
C SER A 133 4.03 13.48 6.81
N ALA A 134 4.39 12.57 5.91
CA ALA A 134 4.10 12.71 4.48
C ALA A 134 2.59 12.62 4.19
N ALA A 135 1.89 11.67 4.82
CA ALA A 135 0.44 11.56 4.68
C ALA A 135 -0.28 12.82 5.18
N CYS A 136 0.22 13.41 6.26
CA CYS A 136 -0.37 14.60 6.89
C CYS A 136 0.17 15.94 6.37
N ALA A 137 1.06 15.92 5.38
CA ALA A 137 1.45 17.13 4.70
C ALA A 137 0.22 17.77 4.04
N PRO A 138 0.10 19.11 4.05
CA PRO A 138 -0.87 19.79 3.22
C PRO A 138 -0.63 19.37 1.76
N ALA A 139 -1.71 19.18 1.00
CA ALA A 139 -1.55 19.04 -0.44
C ALA A 139 -0.77 20.28 -0.90
N ALA A 140 0.39 20.08 -1.54
CA ALA A 140 1.10 21.20 -2.14
C ALA A 140 0.08 21.93 -3.01
N SER A 141 -0.24 23.18 -2.68
CA SER A 141 -1.03 24.03 -3.53
C SER A 141 -0.28 24.06 -4.85
N VAL A 142 -0.83 23.41 -5.88
CA VAL A 142 -0.44 23.72 -7.25
C VAL A 142 -0.89 25.15 -7.45
N ALA A 143 -0.02 26.09 -7.11
CA ALA A 143 -0.07 27.44 -7.62
C ALA A 143 0.08 27.27 -9.13
N ARG A 144 -1.05 27.22 -9.83
CA ARG A 144 -1.10 27.51 -11.25
C ARG A 144 -0.95 29.02 -11.34
N GLU A 145 0.23 29.46 -11.77
CA GLU A 145 0.43 30.78 -12.39
C GLU A 145 -0.41 30.89 -13.67
#